data_AF-A0A1X7SIL8-F1
#
_entry.id   AF-A0A1X7SIL8-F1
#
_cell.length_a   1.000
_cell.length_b   1.000
_cell.length_c   1.000
_cell.angle_alpha   90.00
_cell.angle_beta   90.00
_cell.angle_gamma   90.00
#
_symmetry.space_group_name_H-M   'P 1'
#
loop_
_entity.id
_entity.type
_entity.pdbx_description
1 polymer ?
#
loop_
_entity_poly.entity_id
_entity_poly.type
_entity_poly.pdbx_seq_one_letter_code
_entity_poly.pdbx_strand_id
1 'polypeptide(L)'
;LIPAGVEGSYEEWIAEEVESIVEIYKKDLAHYELKETPEKGKSRQFYLDKIKSLFDDCKKGEAFIYYTGHGEKDTGNWCFKDGVISFNDIFELYMMHFRGKSLMIGSDCSYSGKWIHDCGKKLDKYGILSCGHKTRKQKILFKIFTSCQPHEEATLLTYSRKGIRYSKEDEGVLIKYDEEIKMEPAQKGQHPMHVDFRHIHCYKMPGDQCELDSTCTWEDRLGKKRERIVFLVDNLPSWYCLLISEDTFDEFKGKQDKGNIGIEKVLYSGPGKNAPSDVKKKLNLRFDMNTYASYKYTDH
;
A
#
# COMPACT_ATOMS: atom_id res chain seq x y z
N LEU A 1 -17.90 -14.66 0.39
CA LEU A 1 -17.99 -16.09 0.74
C LEU A 1 -17.61 -16.26 2.20
N ILE A 2 -18.42 -16.98 2.99
CA ILE A 2 -18.08 -17.32 4.38
C ILE A 2 -16.99 -18.41 4.32
N PRO A 3 -15.86 -18.28 5.04
CA PRO A 3 -14.85 -19.32 5.08
C PRO A 3 -15.46 -20.64 5.58
N ALA A 4 -15.09 -21.75 4.96
CA ALA A 4 -15.57 -23.06 5.38
C ALA A 4 -15.14 -23.36 6.84
N GLY A 5 -16.09 -23.78 7.67
CA GLY A 5 -15.84 -24.22 9.04
C GLY A 5 -16.05 -23.17 10.13
N VAL A 6 -16.78 -22.10 9.84
CA VAL A 6 -17.05 -21.08 10.85
C VAL A 6 -18.54 -20.72 10.95
N GLU A 7 -19.06 -20.80 12.17
CA GLU A 7 -20.47 -20.60 12.51
C GLU A 7 -20.80 -19.10 12.69
N GLY A 8 -22.04 -18.71 12.36
CA GLY A 8 -22.54 -17.33 12.49
C GLY A 8 -22.84 -16.64 11.16
N SER A 9 -23.57 -15.52 11.24
CA SER A 9 -23.91 -14.64 10.12
C SER A 9 -22.78 -13.63 9.83
N TYR A 10 -22.67 -13.18 8.59
CA TYR A 10 -21.68 -12.15 8.21
C TYR A 10 -21.78 -10.88 9.08
N GLU A 11 -22.99 -10.53 9.50
CA GLU A 11 -23.28 -9.35 10.31
C GLU A 11 -22.72 -9.45 11.73
N GLU A 12 -22.84 -10.63 12.36
CA GLU A 12 -22.28 -10.92 13.69
C GLU A 12 -20.76 -10.80 13.65
N TRP A 13 -20.15 -11.32 12.58
CA TRP A 13 -18.71 -11.32 12.39
C TRP A 13 -18.11 -9.94 12.26
N ILE A 14 -18.73 -9.08 11.45
CA ILE A 14 -18.32 -7.68 11.34
C ILE A 14 -18.51 -6.97 12.69
N ALA A 15 -19.47 -7.38 13.52
CA ALA A 15 -19.67 -6.77 14.84
C ALA A 15 -18.52 -7.13 15.79
N GLU A 16 -18.17 -8.42 15.85
CA GLU A 16 -17.02 -8.91 16.63
C GLU A 16 -15.71 -8.25 16.19
N GLU A 17 -15.54 -8.04 14.87
CA GLU A 17 -14.35 -7.39 14.33
C GLU A 17 -14.25 -5.93 14.77
N VAL A 18 -15.34 -5.16 14.63
CA VAL A 18 -15.39 -3.77 15.10
C VAL A 18 -15.12 -3.69 16.59
N GLU A 19 -15.70 -4.58 17.39
CA GLU A 19 -15.46 -4.64 18.83
C GLU A 19 -13.99 -4.91 19.14
N SER A 20 -13.37 -5.91 18.50
CA SER A 20 -11.96 -6.26 18.69
C SER A 20 -11.02 -5.09 18.35
N ILE A 21 -11.27 -4.40 17.24
CA ILE A 21 -10.49 -3.21 16.84
C ILE A 21 -10.62 -2.12 17.91
N VAL A 22 -11.86 -1.82 18.33
CA VAL A 22 -12.13 -0.80 19.35
C VAL A 22 -11.42 -1.14 20.67
N GLU A 23 -11.45 -2.39 21.10
CA GLU A 23 -10.75 -2.83 22.32
C GLU A 23 -9.24 -2.64 22.25
N ILE A 24 -8.63 -2.88 21.07
CA ILE A 24 -7.19 -2.68 20.89
C ILE A 24 -6.83 -1.20 21.04
N TYR A 25 -7.54 -0.30 20.34
CA TYR A 25 -7.25 1.14 20.40
C TYR A 25 -7.62 1.77 21.75
N LYS A 26 -8.62 1.23 22.46
CA LYS A 26 -8.96 1.66 23.84
C LYS A 26 -7.89 1.34 24.87
N LYS A 27 -6.92 0.46 24.56
CA LYS A 27 -5.76 0.22 25.44
C LYS A 27 -4.73 1.34 25.36
N ASP A 28 -4.76 2.15 24.29
CA ASP A 28 -3.84 3.25 24.04
C ASP A 28 -4.58 4.61 24.03
N LEU A 29 -5.18 4.95 25.17
CA LEU A 29 -5.93 6.21 25.33
C LEU A 29 -5.03 7.46 25.30
N ALA A 30 -3.72 7.28 25.48
CA ALA A 30 -2.76 8.37 25.37
C ALA A 30 -2.71 8.92 23.93
N HIS A 31 -2.78 8.03 22.94
CA HIS A 31 -2.68 8.40 21.52
C HIS A 31 -4.05 8.44 20.82
N TYR A 32 -4.97 7.54 21.19
CA TYR A 32 -6.23 7.36 20.46
C TYR A 32 -7.46 7.73 21.29
N GLU A 33 -8.43 8.36 20.64
CA GLU A 33 -9.76 8.62 21.19
C GLU A 33 -10.79 8.13 20.18
N LEU A 34 -11.62 7.15 20.59
CA LEU A 34 -12.71 6.69 19.74
C LEU A 34 -13.76 7.80 19.63
N LYS A 35 -13.96 8.31 18.42
CA LYS A 35 -14.98 9.33 18.14
C LYS A 35 -16.34 8.73 17.83
N GLU A 36 -16.40 7.75 16.94
CA GLU A 36 -17.66 7.18 16.51
C GLU A 36 -17.48 5.75 15.98
N THR A 37 -18.49 4.92 16.22
CA THR A 37 -18.73 3.65 15.53
C THR A 37 -20.11 3.74 14.88
N PRO A 38 -20.21 4.24 13.63
CA PRO A 38 -21.51 4.55 13.04
C PRO A 38 -22.37 3.29 12.87
N GLU A 39 -23.69 3.45 12.96
CA GLU A 39 -24.64 2.35 12.75
C GLU A 39 -24.43 1.68 11.39
N LYS A 40 -24.62 0.35 11.32
CA LYS A 40 -24.49 -0.44 10.08
C LYS A 40 -25.69 -0.22 9.14
N GLY A 41 -25.52 -0.60 7.87
CA GLY A 41 -26.60 -0.64 6.88
C GLY A 41 -27.14 0.71 6.43
N LYS A 42 -26.41 1.80 6.70
CA LYS A 42 -26.76 3.14 6.26
C LYS A 42 -26.30 3.40 4.82
N SER A 43 -26.74 4.52 4.27
CA SER A 43 -26.36 4.95 2.91
C SER A 43 -24.89 5.38 2.85
N ARG A 44 -24.32 5.31 1.65
CA ARG A 44 -23.03 5.90 1.28
C ARG A 44 -22.92 7.35 1.76
N GLN A 45 -23.95 8.17 1.50
CA GLN A 45 -23.94 9.59 1.86
C GLN A 45 -23.85 9.80 3.37
N PHE A 46 -24.57 8.99 4.16
CA PHE A 46 -24.50 9.06 5.61
C PHE A 46 -23.06 8.89 6.12
N TYR A 47 -22.32 7.90 5.61
CA TYR A 47 -20.93 7.69 6.03
C TYR A 47 -19.99 8.80 5.56
N LEU A 48 -20.19 9.36 4.36
CA LEU A 48 -19.42 10.53 3.91
C LEU A 48 -19.65 11.75 4.81
N ASP A 49 -20.89 11.99 5.24
CA ASP A 49 -21.21 13.08 6.16
C ASP A 49 -20.52 12.88 7.51
N LYS A 50 -20.46 11.64 8.02
CA LYS A 50 -19.71 11.32 9.25
C LYS A 50 -18.21 11.57 9.11
N ILE A 51 -17.61 11.18 7.99
CA ILE A 51 -16.20 11.42 7.71
C ILE A 51 -15.92 12.93 7.61
N LYS A 52 -16.79 13.67 6.93
CA LYS A 52 -16.70 15.13 6.85
C LYS A 52 -16.77 15.77 8.23
N SER A 53 -17.74 15.40 9.06
CA SER A 53 -17.85 15.91 10.44
C SER A 53 -16.61 15.58 11.26
N LEU A 54 -16.07 14.37 11.15
CA LEU A 54 -14.79 14.01 11.79
C LEU A 54 -13.66 14.97 11.37
N PHE A 55 -13.57 15.32 10.09
CA PHE A 55 -12.53 16.23 9.60
C PHE A 55 -12.72 17.66 10.09
N ASP A 56 -13.96 18.17 10.04
CA ASP A 56 -14.31 19.52 10.47
C ASP A 56 -14.08 19.68 11.99
N ASP A 57 -14.41 18.67 12.80
CA ASP A 57 -14.36 18.73 14.27
C ASP A 57 -13.02 18.30 14.88
N CYS A 58 -12.13 17.65 14.10
CA CYS A 58 -10.90 17.10 14.66
C CYS A 58 -9.87 18.18 15.03
N LYS A 59 -9.65 18.33 16.35
CA LYS A 59 -8.71 19.28 16.96
C LYS A 59 -7.27 18.78 17.05
N LYS A 60 -7.05 17.45 17.13
CA LYS A 60 -5.73 16.84 17.37
C LYS A 60 -4.77 16.94 16.17
N GLY A 61 -5.22 17.47 15.03
CA GLY A 61 -4.41 17.57 13.82
C GLY A 61 -4.17 16.22 13.12
N GLU A 62 -4.75 15.14 13.66
CA GLU A 62 -4.62 13.78 13.15
C GLU A 62 -5.95 13.03 13.27
N ALA A 63 -6.30 12.22 12.27
CA ALA A 63 -7.48 11.37 12.28
C ALA A 63 -7.13 9.98 11.73
N PHE A 64 -7.79 8.96 12.27
CA PHE A 64 -7.72 7.60 11.77
C PHE A 64 -9.12 7.08 11.46
N ILE A 65 -9.32 6.61 10.23
CA ILE A 65 -10.56 5.97 9.80
C ILE A 65 -10.25 4.51 9.55
N TYR A 66 -10.99 3.61 10.20
CA TYR A 66 -10.91 2.18 9.95
C TYR A 66 -12.21 1.69 9.31
N TYR A 67 -12.10 1.06 8.16
CA TYR A 67 -13.20 0.39 7.47
C TYR A 67 -12.95 -1.13 7.50
N THR A 68 -13.94 -1.88 7.98
CA THR A 68 -14.08 -3.32 7.72
C THR A 68 -15.41 -3.57 7.03
N GLY A 69 -15.42 -4.45 6.02
CA GLY A 69 -16.62 -4.77 5.27
C GLY A 69 -16.34 -5.33 3.88
N HIS A 70 -17.29 -5.13 2.97
CA HIS A 70 -17.15 -5.56 1.59
C HIS A 70 -16.37 -4.55 0.76
N GLY A 71 -15.42 -5.06 -0.03
CA GLY A 71 -14.74 -4.30 -1.06
C GLY A 71 -15.32 -4.61 -2.43
N GLU A 72 -15.57 -3.59 -3.23
CA GLU A 72 -16.01 -3.74 -4.63
C GLU A 72 -14.88 -4.35 -5.48
N LYS A 73 -15.25 -5.32 -6.32
CA LYS A 73 -14.31 -6.05 -7.16
C LYS A 73 -13.53 -5.13 -8.08
N ASP A 74 -12.22 -5.38 -8.20
CA ASP A 74 -11.26 -4.65 -9.05
C ASP A 74 -11.03 -3.16 -8.67
N THR A 75 -11.76 -2.63 -7.69
CA THR A 75 -11.66 -1.23 -7.22
C THR A 75 -11.23 -1.12 -5.76
N GLY A 76 -11.59 -2.08 -4.91
CA GLY A 76 -11.37 -2.01 -3.47
C GLY A 76 -12.22 -0.94 -2.77
N ASN A 77 -13.22 -0.38 -3.46
CA ASN A 77 -14.09 0.65 -2.89
C ASN A 77 -14.96 0.06 -1.79
N TRP A 78 -15.23 0.87 -0.76
CA TRP A 78 -16.03 0.45 0.39
C TRP A 78 -17.50 0.35 0.01
N CYS A 79 -18.07 -0.84 0.11
CA CYS A 79 -19.46 -1.10 -0.24
C CYS A 79 -20.41 -0.69 0.88
N PHE A 80 -21.46 0.03 0.50
CA PHE A 80 -22.59 0.41 1.34
C PHE A 80 -23.91 0.06 0.65
N LYS A 81 -25.03 0.26 1.37
CA LYS A 81 -26.36 -0.18 0.94
C LYS A 81 -26.77 0.31 -0.45
N ASP A 82 -26.40 1.53 -0.82
CA ASP A 82 -26.86 2.25 -2.02
C ASP A 82 -25.70 2.72 -2.91
N GLY A 83 -24.47 2.24 -2.68
CA GLY A 83 -23.32 2.60 -3.49
C GLY A 83 -21.99 2.34 -2.80
N VAL A 84 -20.92 2.89 -3.36
CA VAL A 84 -19.56 2.67 -2.90
C VAL A 84 -18.86 3.99 -2.54
N ILE A 85 -18.04 4.00 -1.48
CA ILE A 85 -17.10 5.10 -1.25
C ILE A 85 -15.77 4.71 -1.88
N SER A 86 -15.28 5.54 -2.79
CA SER A 86 -14.00 5.35 -3.45
C SER A 86 -12.86 6.06 -2.73
N PHE A 87 -11.62 5.70 -3.07
CA PHE A 87 -10.44 6.46 -2.63
C PHE A 87 -10.55 7.95 -2.98
N ASN A 88 -11.05 8.27 -4.18
CA ASN A 88 -11.21 9.65 -4.63
C ASN A 88 -12.18 10.43 -3.76
N ASP A 89 -13.29 9.82 -3.32
CA ASP A 89 -14.25 10.48 -2.43
C ASP A 89 -13.59 10.91 -1.11
N ILE A 90 -12.81 10.01 -0.50
CA ILE A 90 -12.07 10.31 0.74
C ILE A 90 -10.97 11.34 0.49
N PHE A 91 -10.23 11.21 -0.62
CA PHE A 91 -9.14 12.12 -0.94
C PHE A 91 -9.63 13.54 -1.21
N GLU A 92 -10.73 13.74 -1.95
CA GLU A 92 -11.28 15.07 -2.18
C GLU A 92 -11.85 15.67 -0.89
N LEU A 93 -12.55 14.89 -0.04
CA LEU A 93 -12.96 15.34 1.29
C LEU A 93 -11.75 15.76 2.15
N TYR A 94 -10.67 14.98 2.14
CA TYR A 94 -9.43 15.33 2.81
C TYR A 94 -8.87 16.66 2.30
N MET A 95 -8.79 16.83 0.98
CA MET A 95 -8.23 18.04 0.37
C MET A 95 -9.06 19.29 0.68
N MET A 96 -10.38 19.15 0.84
CA MET A 96 -11.28 20.26 1.15
C MET A 96 -11.34 20.59 2.65
N HIS A 97 -11.37 19.58 3.52
CA HIS A 97 -11.72 19.75 4.94
C HIS A 97 -10.56 19.44 5.92
N PHE A 98 -9.56 18.68 5.50
CA PHE A 98 -8.54 18.13 6.41
C PHE A 98 -7.10 18.32 5.92
N ARG A 99 -6.91 19.10 4.85
CA ARG A 99 -5.61 19.30 4.21
C ARG A 99 -4.60 19.88 5.20
N GLY A 100 -3.42 19.26 5.26
CA GLY A 100 -2.33 19.64 6.15
C GLY A 100 -2.39 19.03 7.54
N LYS A 101 -3.49 18.33 7.86
CA LYS A 101 -3.58 17.41 9.00
C LYS A 101 -3.24 16.00 8.55
N SER A 102 -2.83 15.15 9.49
CA SER A 102 -2.43 13.76 9.24
C SER A 102 -3.67 12.88 9.16
N LEU A 103 -3.94 12.25 8.02
CA LEU A 103 -5.02 11.28 7.89
C LEU A 103 -4.44 9.89 7.71
N MET A 104 -4.93 8.97 8.51
CA MET A 104 -4.66 7.55 8.41
C MET A 104 -5.94 6.83 7.99
N ILE A 105 -5.84 5.88 7.08
CA ILE A 105 -6.93 5.01 6.62
C ILE A 105 -6.51 3.55 6.83
N GLY A 106 -7.33 2.77 7.51
CA GLY A 106 -7.28 1.31 7.51
C GLY A 106 -8.42 0.79 6.66
N SER A 107 -8.10 0.11 5.56
CA SER A 107 -9.06 -0.46 4.63
C SER A 107 -8.96 -1.98 4.69
N ASP A 108 -9.77 -2.58 5.55
CA ASP A 108 -9.84 -4.02 5.77
C ASP A 108 -10.98 -4.64 4.96
N CYS A 109 -10.75 -4.81 3.66
CA CYS A 109 -11.73 -5.36 2.74
C CYS A 109 -11.05 -5.92 1.49
N SER A 110 -11.79 -6.73 0.72
CA SER A 110 -11.34 -7.26 -0.57
C SER A 110 -10.86 -6.16 -1.51
N TYR A 111 -9.82 -6.44 -2.29
CA TYR A 111 -9.23 -5.57 -3.31
C TYR A 111 -8.70 -4.22 -2.79
N SER A 112 -8.64 -4.02 -1.46
CA SER A 112 -8.27 -2.75 -0.81
C SER A 112 -6.93 -2.20 -1.26
N GLY A 113 -5.96 -3.06 -1.64
CA GLY A 113 -4.67 -2.66 -2.20
C GLY A 113 -4.78 -1.72 -3.41
N LYS A 114 -5.90 -1.71 -4.13
CA LYS A 114 -6.14 -0.78 -5.24
C LYS A 114 -6.06 0.69 -4.82
N TRP A 115 -6.47 1.02 -3.58
CA TRP A 115 -6.40 2.39 -3.06
C TRP A 115 -4.97 2.92 -2.95
N ILE A 116 -3.98 2.03 -2.74
CA ILE A 116 -2.56 2.41 -2.77
C ILE A 116 -2.18 2.92 -4.16
N HIS A 117 -2.58 2.19 -5.21
CA HIS A 117 -2.27 2.56 -6.59
C HIS A 117 -2.94 3.89 -6.96
N ASP A 118 -4.21 4.07 -6.59
CA ASP A 118 -4.95 5.29 -6.89
C ASP A 118 -4.39 6.51 -6.12
N CYS A 119 -3.93 6.30 -4.88
CA CYS A 119 -3.12 7.29 -4.16
C CYS A 119 -1.85 7.64 -4.94
N GLY A 120 -1.25 6.69 -5.66
CA GLY A 120 -0.09 6.90 -6.57
C GLY A 120 -0.32 7.98 -7.55
N LYS A 121 -1.30 7.70 -8.39
CA LYS A 121 -1.75 8.55 -9.48
C LYS A 121 -2.12 9.94 -8.97
N LYS A 122 -2.79 10.05 -7.82
CA LYS A 122 -3.08 11.37 -7.21
C LYS A 122 -1.81 12.09 -6.80
N LEU A 123 -0.93 11.46 -6.02
CA LEU A 123 0.31 12.11 -5.57
C LEU A 123 1.20 12.53 -6.75
N ASP A 124 1.29 11.71 -7.80
CA ASP A 124 1.98 12.04 -9.05
C ASP A 124 1.36 13.27 -9.74
N LYS A 125 0.03 13.35 -9.82
CA LYS A 125 -0.69 14.53 -10.35
C LYS A 125 -0.38 15.81 -9.55
N TYR A 126 -0.15 15.69 -8.25
CA TYR A 126 0.28 16.81 -7.40
C TYR A 126 1.80 17.06 -7.46
N GLY A 127 2.57 16.30 -8.25
CA GLY A 127 4.03 16.44 -8.35
C GLY A 127 4.74 16.10 -7.04
N ILE A 128 4.09 15.31 -6.19
CA ILE A 128 4.72 14.71 -5.02
C ILE A 128 5.56 13.54 -5.52
N LEU A 129 6.86 13.59 -5.27
CA LEU A 129 7.76 12.48 -5.61
C LEU A 129 7.67 11.37 -4.56
N SER A 130 8.06 10.17 -4.96
CA SER A 130 8.07 8.96 -4.12
C SER A 130 8.91 9.09 -2.82
N CYS A 131 9.86 10.03 -2.72
CA CYS A 131 10.53 10.36 -1.45
C CYS A 131 9.61 11.03 -0.42
N GLY A 132 8.41 11.45 -0.81
CA GLY A 132 7.45 12.12 0.08
C GLY A 132 7.86 13.53 0.52
N HIS A 133 9.03 14.05 0.17
CA HIS A 133 9.53 15.34 0.72
C HIS A 133 8.61 16.54 0.46
N LYS A 134 7.90 16.52 -0.67
CA LYS A 134 6.97 17.60 -1.04
C LYS A 134 5.64 17.55 -0.29
N THR A 135 5.33 16.49 0.45
CA THR A 135 4.01 16.37 1.07
C THR A 135 3.77 17.33 2.19
N ARG A 136 4.78 17.62 3.03
CA ARG A 136 4.70 18.67 4.04
C ARG A 136 4.52 20.04 3.36
N LYS A 137 5.30 20.32 2.31
CA LYS A 137 5.19 21.56 1.52
C LYS A 137 3.80 21.74 0.90
N GLN A 138 3.23 20.66 0.36
CA GLN A 138 1.93 20.68 -0.29
C GLN A 138 0.76 20.34 0.64
N LYS A 139 1.03 20.09 1.93
CA LYS A 139 0.05 19.76 2.96
C LYS A 139 -0.77 18.50 2.64
N ILE A 140 -0.15 17.45 2.10
CA ILE A 140 -0.79 16.16 1.76
C ILE A 140 -0.22 15.07 2.66
N LEU A 141 -0.69 15.00 3.89
CA LEU A 141 -0.26 14.04 4.92
C LEU A 141 -1.31 12.93 5.04
N PHE A 142 -1.21 11.92 4.18
CA PHE A 142 -2.23 10.88 4.02
C PHE A 142 -1.55 9.50 4.02
N LYS A 143 -2.05 8.56 4.82
CA LYS A 143 -1.52 7.20 4.97
C LYS A 143 -2.66 6.19 4.79
N ILE A 144 -2.39 5.09 4.11
CA ILE A 144 -3.37 4.02 3.85
C ILE A 144 -2.73 2.69 4.23
N PHE A 145 -3.50 1.88 4.95
CA PHE A 145 -3.26 0.49 5.28
C PHE A 145 -4.33 -0.36 4.59
N THR A 146 -3.94 -1.45 3.94
CA THR A 146 -4.84 -2.31 3.17
C THR A 146 -4.61 -3.76 3.56
N SER A 147 -5.68 -4.55 3.70
CA SER A 147 -5.57 -5.94 4.14
C SER A 147 -5.14 -6.93 3.06
N CYS A 148 -5.36 -6.65 1.76
CA CYS A 148 -5.05 -7.57 0.67
C CYS A 148 -4.67 -6.86 -0.64
N GLN A 149 -4.10 -7.61 -1.61
CA GLN A 149 -3.64 -7.05 -2.90
C GLN A 149 -4.81 -6.51 -3.73
N PRO A 150 -4.55 -5.64 -4.74
CA PRO A 150 -5.59 -5.07 -5.60
C PRO A 150 -6.50 -6.09 -6.32
N HIS A 151 -6.06 -7.35 -6.44
CA HIS A 151 -6.75 -8.42 -7.17
C HIS A 151 -7.15 -9.58 -6.24
N GLU A 152 -6.97 -9.44 -4.94
CA GLU A 152 -7.28 -10.49 -3.97
C GLU A 152 -8.53 -10.16 -3.16
N GLU A 153 -9.34 -11.18 -2.88
CA GLU A 153 -10.38 -11.08 -1.86
C GLU A 153 -9.74 -11.12 -0.47
N ALA A 154 -10.33 -10.44 0.52
CA ALA A 154 -9.89 -10.52 1.91
C ALA A 154 -10.61 -11.68 2.61
N THR A 155 -9.89 -12.45 3.44
CA THR A 155 -10.47 -13.48 4.31
C THR A 155 -10.85 -12.74 5.56
N LEU A 156 -12.15 -12.81 5.86
CA LEU A 156 -12.76 -12.25 7.04
C LEU A 156 -11.89 -12.48 8.29
N LEU A 157 -11.70 -11.42 9.08
CA LEU A 157 -11.04 -11.40 10.39
C LEU A 157 -9.51 -11.43 10.42
N THR A 158 -8.80 -11.27 9.30
CA THR A 158 -7.35 -11.50 9.33
C THR A 158 -6.53 -10.26 9.71
N TYR A 159 -6.85 -9.08 9.15
CA TYR A 159 -6.00 -7.91 9.37
C TYR A 159 -6.23 -7.28 10.74
N SER A 160 -7.49 -7.13 11.17
CA SER A 160 -7.82 -6.71 12.54
C SER A 160 -7.16 -7.59 13.62
N ARG A 161 -7.14 -8.92 13.44
CA ARG A 161 -6.62 -9.87 14.45
C ARG A 161 -5.11 -10.06 14.43
N LYS A 162 -4.48 -10.02 13.25
CA LYS A 162 -3.03 -10.30 13.11
C LYS A 162 -2.21 -9.06 12.76
N GLY A 163 -2.82 -8.13 12.03
CA GLY A 163 -2.20 -6.90 11.56
C GLY A 163 -2.22 -5.76 12.57
N ILE A 164 -3.06 -5.81 13.61
CA ILE A 164 -3.08 -4.80 14.67
C ILE A 164 -3.04 -5.48 16.03
N ARG A 165 -2.18 -5.00 16.93
CA ARG A 165 -2.13 -5.47 18.31
C ARG A 165 -1.69 -4.35 19.24
N TYR A 166 -2.14 -4.41 20.50
CA TYR A 166 -1.55 -3.58 21.55
C TYR A 166 -0.26 -4.23 22.06
N SER A 167 0.83 -3.46 22.10
CA SER A 167 2.08 -3.86 22.75
C SER A 167 2.11 -3.28 24.16
N LYS A 168 2.24 -4.16 25.16
CA LYS A 168 2.48 -3.72 26.54
C LYS A 168 3.89 -3.15 26.73
N GLU A 169 4.85 -3.62 25.94
CA GLU A 169 6.25 -3.22 26.01
C GLU A 169 6.45 -1.81 25.44
N ASP A 170 5.79 -1.51 24.33
CA ASP A 170 5.85 -0.19 23.67
C ASP A 170 4.75 0.76 24.15
N GLU A 171 3.88 0.31 25.06
CA GLU A 171 2.71 1.03 25.57
C GLU A 171 1.87 1.68 24.46
N GLY A 172 1.63 0.94 23.37
CA GLY A 172 0.98 1.50 22.19
C GLY A 172 0.42 0.48 21.22
N VAL A 173 -0.43 0.95 20.32
CA VAL A 173 -0.92 0.12 19.22
C VAL A 173 0.15 -0.06 18.16
N LEU A 174 0.56 -1.31 17.97
CA LEU A 174 1.41 -1.72 16.87
C LEU A 174 0.55 -2.21 15.71
N ILE A 175 0.80 -1.66 14.54
CA ILE A 175 0.32 -2.23 13.30
C ILE A 175 1.49 -3.06 12.74
N LYS A 176 1.27 -4.36 12.51
CA LYS A 176 2.28 -5.27 11.93
C LYS A 176 2.28 -5.19 10.41
N TYR A 177 3.48 -5.35 9.88
CA TYR A 177 3.81 -5.28 8.45
C TYR A 177 4.66 -6.51 8.16
N ASP A 178 4.32 -7.33 7.15
CA ASP A 178 5.12 -8.46 6.62
C ASP A 178 4.84 -9.90 7.17
N GLU A 179 5.61 -10.88 6.61
CA GLU A 179 5.72 -12.35 6.76
C GLU A 179 5.45 -12.96 8.15
N GLU A 180 5.42 -12.17 9.22
CA GLU A 180 5.01 -12.63 10.55
C GLU A 180 3.52 -12.97 10.64
N ILE A 181 2.71 -12.44 9.71
CA ILE A 181 1.32 -12.86 9.54
C ILE A 181 1.32 -14.15 8.70
N LYS A 182 1.79 -15.26 9.28
CA LYS A 182 1.57 -16.59 8.68
C LYS A 182 0.06 -16.87 8.66
N MET A 183 -0.51 -16.87 7.47
CA MET A 183 -1.91 -17.26 7.24
C MET A 183 -2.02 -18.77 7.45
N GLU A 184 -3.07 -19.23 8.14
CA GLU A 184 -3.28 -20.66 8.36
C GLU A 184 -3.68 -21.33 7.02
N PRO A 185 -3.33 -22.61 6.78
CA PRO A 185 -3.55 -23.30 5.50
C PRO A 185 -5.00 -23.34 4.98
N ALA A 186 -6.00 -23.10 5.84
CA ALA A 186 -7.40 -22.95 5.45
C ALA A 186 -7.68 -21.66 4.62
N GLN A 187 -6.69 -20.76 4.52
CA GLN A 187 -6.73 -19.47 3.82
C GLN A 187 -5.96 -19.52 2.48
N LYS A 188 -5.97 -20.68 1.80
CA LYS A 188 -5.31 -20.88 0.49
C LYS A 188 -5.70 -19.77 -0.50
N GLY A 189 -4.70 -19.01 -0.97
CA GLY A 189 -4.84 -18.05 -2.08
C GLY A 189 -4.84 -16.58 -1.69
N GLN A 190 -4.80 -16.25 -0.40
CA GLN A 190 -4.63 -14.87 0.04
C GLN A 190 -3.24 -14.65 0.59
N HIS A 191 -2.56 -13.69 -0.02
CA HIS A 191 -1.31 -13.20 0.51
C HIS A 191 -1.63 -11.91 1.24
N PRO A 192 -1.33 -11.77 2.55
CA PRO A 192 -1.41 -10.47 3.17
C PRO A 192 -0.60 -9.51 2.31
N MET A 193 -1.22 -8.41 1.89
CA MET A 193 -0.45 -7.34 1.27
C MET A 193 0.59 -6.92 2.28
N HIS A 194 1.85 -6.87 1.83
CA HIS A 194 2.77 -5.88 2.35
C HIS A 194 1.99 -4.60 2.57
N VAL A 195 2.10 -4.02 3.76
CA VAL A 195 1.71 -2.64 3.92
C VAL A 195 2.61 -1.87 2.97
N ASP A 196 2.09 -1.49 1.81
CA ASP A 196 2.70 -0.49 0.95
C ASP A 196 2.48 0.85 1.64
N PHE A 197 3.25 1.00 2.70
CA PHE A 197 3.47 2.24 3.34
C PHE A 197 4.04 3.16 2.30
N ARG A 198 3.16 4.03 1.85
CA ARG A 198 3.55 5.41 1.73
C ARG A 198 3.62 5.95 3.13
N HIS A 199 4.66 5.54 3.84
CA HIS A 199 5.19 6.31 4.94
C HIS A 199 5.72 7.55 4.26
N ILE A 200 4.82 8.52 4.07
CA ILE A 200 5.14 9.82 3.52
C ILE A 200 5.92 10.56 4.60
N HIS A 201 7.13 10.10 4.85
CA HIS A 201 8.10 10.73 5.72
C HIS A 201 9.37 10.79 4.91
N CYS A 202 9.57 11.93 4.26
CA CYS A 202 10.93 12.28 3.95
C CYS A 202 11.61 12.65 5.27
N TYR A 203 12.67 11.93 5.64
CA TYR A 203 13.53 12.28 6.76
C TYR A 203 14.39 13.53 6.47
N LYS A 204 14.28 14.11 5.27
CA LYS A 204 14.96 15.35 4.90
C LYS A 204 14.25 16.57 5.48
N MET A 205 15.05 17.53 5.94
CA MET A 205 14.55 18.76 6.54
C MET A 205 14.11 19.76 5.46
N PRO A 206 13.25 20.74 5.80
CA PRO A 206 12.94 21.84 4.89
C PRO A 206 14.22 22.57 4.44
N GLY A 207 14.52 22.54 3.14
CA GLY A 207 15.72 23.17 2.55
C GLY A 207 16.70 22.19 1.90
N ASP A 208 16.64 20.91 2.26
CA ASP A 208 17.48 19.87 1.66
C ASP A 208 17.03 19.56 0.22
N GLN A 209 17.98 19.34 -0.68
CA GLN A 209 17.68 18.80 -2.02
C GLN A 209 17.27 17.32 -1.91
N CYS A 210 16.08 16.94 -2.38
CA CYS A 210 15.74 15.51 -2.55
C CYS A 210 16.41 15.03 -3.85
N GLU A 211 17.31 14.05 -3.73
CA GLU A 211 18.04 13.46 -4.86
C GLU A 211 17.19 12.53 -5.75
N LEU A 212 15.92 12.31 -5.40
CA LEU A 212 14.97 11.64 -6.29
C LEU A 212 14.47 12.65 -7.31
N ASP A 213 15.00 12.55 -8.54
CA ASP A 213 14.60 13.35 -9.71
C ASP A 213 13.10 13.26 -10.01
N SER A 214 12.61 14.20 -10.83
CA SER A 214 11.23 14.31 -11.33
C SER A 214 10.69 13.10 -12.09
N THR A 215 11.50 12.06 -12.30
CA THR A 215 11.15 10.86 -13.08
C THR A 215 10.70 9.68 -12.22
N CYS A 216 10.78 9.75 -10.89
CA CYS A 216 10.32 8.69 -10.00
C CYS A 216 8.88 8.94 -9.55
N THR A 217 7.94 8.23 -10.16
CA THR A 217 6.52 8.23 -9.74
C THR A 217 6.30 7.33 -8.53
N TRP A 218 5.12 7.37 -7.93
CA TRP A 218 4.77 6.51 -6.81
C TRP A 218 4.47 5.07 -7.22
N GLU A 219 3.99 4.84 -8.43
CA GLU A 219 3.83 3.48 -9.01
C GLU A 219 5.19 2.81 -9.27
N ASP A 220 6.25 3.60 -9.29
CA ASP A 220 7.60 3.18 -9.61
C ASP A 220 8.42 2.80 -8.37
N ARG A 221 7.98 3.19 -7.15
CA ARG A 221 8.42 2.65 -5.86
C ARG A 221 7.51 1.48 -5.50
N LEU A 222 7.65 0.37 -6.22
CA LEU A 222 6.91 -0.84 -5.88
C LEU A 222 7.53 -1.44 -4.62
N GLY A 223 6.77 -1.40 -3.52
CA GLY A 223 7.05 -2.11 -2.27
C GLY A 223 6.93 -3.64 -2.41
N LYS A 224 7.25 -4.20 -3.59
CA LYS A 224 7.16 -5.62 -3.85
C LYS A 224 8.55 -6.25 -3.79
N LYS A 225 8.72 -7.15 -2.81
CA LYS A 225 9.60 -8.33 -2.93
C LYS A 225 9.27 -9.17 -4.19
N ARG A 226 8.08 -8.98 -4.80
CA ARG A 226 7.63 -9.66 -6.02
C ARG A 226 8.00 -9.00 -7.34
N GLU A 227 8.85 -7.97 -7.36
CA GLU A 227 9.44 -7.51 -8.61
C GLU A 227 10.95 -7.50 -8.46
N ARG A 228 11.64 -8.11 -9.41
CA ARG A 228 13.09 -8.22 -9.43
C ARG A 228 13.62 -7.25 -10.47
N ILE A 229 14.60 -6.45 -10.06
CA ILE A 229 15.43 -5.73 -11.02
C ILE A 229 16.44 -6.72 -11.57
N VAL A 230 16.31 -7.01 -12.85
CA VAL A 230 17.29 -7.82 -13.57
C VAL A 230 18.19 -6.90 -14.36
N PHE A 231 19.48 -6.98 -14.07
CA PHE A 231 20.49 -6.34 -14.91
C PHE A 231 21.01 -7.35 -15.92
N LEU A 232 20.84 -7.02 -17.19
CA LEU A 232 21.34 -7.79 -18.32
C LEU A 232 22.44 -7.01 -19.01
N VAL A 233 23.43 -7.73 -19.51
CA VAL A 233 24.44 -7.23 -20.45
C VAL A 233 24.32 -8.07 -21.70
N ASP A 234 24.00 -7.45 -22.82
CA ASP A 234 23.88 -8.10 -24.12
C ASP A 234 25.27 -8.23 -24.79
N ASN A 235 25.37 -9.03 -25.85
CA ASN A 235 26.61 -9.31 -26.58
C ASN A 235 27.08 -8.10 -27.41
N LEU A 236 26.14 -7.28 -27.86
CA LEU A 236 26.43 -5.89 -28.23
C LEU A 236 26.62 -5.13 -26.93
N PRO A 237 27.66 -4.27 -26.78
CA PRO A 237 28.01 -3.66 -25.50
C PRO A 237 26.92 -2.69 -25.08
N SER A 238 25.85 -3.21 -24.55
CA SER A 238 24.63 -2.54 -24.13
C SER A 238 24.15 -3.24 -22.88
N TRP A 239 23.85 -2.46 -21.87
CA TRP A 239 23.27 -2.94 -20.63
C TRP A 239 21.80 -2.56 -20.57
N TYR A 240 21.01 -3.38 -19.86
CA TYR A 240 19.58 -3.18 -19.64
C TYR A 240 19.27 -3.41 -18.17
N CYS A 241 18.44 -2.54 -17.60
CA CYS A 241 17.80 -2.75 -16.31
C CYS A 241 16.33 -3.03 -16.56
N LEU A 242 15.90 -4.25 -16.33
CA LEU A 242 14.52 -4.71 -16.51
C LEU A 242 13.81 -4.78 -15.16
N LEU A 243 12.52 -4.49 -15.17
CA LEU A 243 11.62 -4.77 -14.05
C LEU A 243 10.80 -6.01 -14.38
N ILE A 244 10.96 -7.07 -13.60
CA ILE A 244 10.35 -8.37 -13.88
C ILE A 244 9.53 -8.81 -12.68
N SER A 245 8.30 -9.29 -12.90
CA SER A 245 7.51 -9.88 -11.83
C SER A 245 8.17 -11.17 -11.32
N GLU A 246 8.22 -11.40 -10.01
CA GLU A 246 8.70 -12.64 -9.40
C GLU A 246 7.92 -13.85 -9.89
N ASP A 247 6.61 -13.68 -10.13
CA ASP A 247 5.73 -14.73 -10.65
C ASP A 247 6.11 -15.13 -12.10
N THR A 248 6.70 -14.22 -12.88
CA THR A 248 7.16 -14.49 -14.26
C THR A 248 8.66 -14.71 -14.36
N PHE A 249 9.38 -14.63 -13.23
CA PHE A 249 10.85 -14.59 -13.22
C PHE A 249 11.48 -15.90 -13.70
N ASP A 250 10.94 -17.05 -13.29
CA ASP A 250 11.46 -18.34 -13.74
C ASP A 250 11.14 -18.63 -15.21
N GLU A 251 9.99 -18.16 -15.71
CA GLU A 251 9.67 -18.18 -17.14
C GLU A 251 10.65 -17.30 -17.93
N PHE A 252 10.93 -16.10 -17.41
CA PHE A 252 11.89 -15.17 -17.98
C PHE A 252 13.29 -15.79 -18.08
N LYS A 253 13.80 -16.43 -17.01
CA LYS A 253 15.08 -17.16 -17.06
C LYS A 253 15.06 -18.24 -18.14
N GLY A 254 14.00 -19.04 -18.19
CA GLY A 254 13.86 -20.11 -19.18
C GLY A 254 13.79 -19.61 -20.64
N LYS A 255 13.31 -18.39 -20.87
CA LYS A 255 13.36 -17.72 -22.18
C LYS A 255 14.76 -17.17 -22.48
N GLN A 256 15.42 -16.58 -21.49
CA GLN A 256 16.78 -16.08 -21.60
C GLN A 256 17.78 -17.20 -21.95
N ASP A 257 17.70 -18.35 -21.28
CA ASP A 257 18.56 -19.52 -21.54
C ASP A 257 18.41 -20.06 -22.97
N LYS A 258 17.28 -19.74 -23.64
CA LYS A 258 16.97 -20.12 -25.02
C LYS A 258 17.26 -19.01 -26.04
N GLY A 259 17.91 -17.92 -25.62
CA GLY A 259 18.24 -16.78 -26.49
C GLY A 259 17.05 -15.91 -26.88
N ASN A 260 15.91 -16.01 -26.19
CA ASN A 260 14.71 -15.25 -26.52
C ASN A 260 14.46 -14.17 -25.46
N ILE A 261 14.81 -12.92 -25.76
CA ILE A 261 14.59 -11.80 -24.85
C ILE A 261 13.16 -11.30 -25.06
N GLY A 262 12.21 -11.84 -24.28
CA GLY A 262 10.91 -11.20 -24.15
C GLY A 262 11.10 -9.84 -23.50
N ILE A 263 10.79 -8.75 -24.22
CA ILE A 263 10.96 -7.39 -23.69
C ILE A 263 9.84 -7.14 -22.67
N GLU A 264 10.15 -7.35 -21.40
CA GLU A 264 9.39 -6.73 -20.30
C GLU A 264 9.79 -5.25 -20.13
N LYS A 265 9.10 -4.51 -19.25
CA LYS A 265 9.26 -3.06 -19.08
C LYS A 265 10.74 -2.69 -18.81
N VAL A 266 11.41 -2.16 -19.83
CA VAL A 266 12.79 -1.65 -19.72
C VAL A 266 12.77 -0.36 -18.91
N LEU A 267 13.50 -0.33 -17.79
CA LEU A 267 13.62 0.86 -16.95
C LEU A 267 14.71 1.80 -17.48
N TYR A 268 15.85 1.22 -17.83
CA TYR A 268 17.02 1.94 -18.32
C TYR A 268 17.80 1.03 -19.28
N SER A 269 18.44 1.63 -20.28
CA SER A 269 19.42 0.97 -21.12
C SER A 269 20.49 1.96 -21.58
N GLY A 270 21.63 1.45 -22.01
CA GLY A 270 22.68 2.28 -22.57
C GLY A 270 23.87 1.48 -23.07
N PRO A 271 24.79 2.11 -23.81
CA PRO A 271 25.99 1.45 -24.29
C PRO A 271 26.98 1.15 -23.15
N GLY A 272 27.88 0.20 -23.39
CA GLY A 272 28.87 -0.31 -22.45
C GLY A 272 28.45 -1.58 -21.71
N LYS A 273 29.35 -2.06 -20.85
CA LYS A 273 29.15 -3.27 -20.03
C LYS A 273 28.56 -2.99 -18.64
N ASN A 274 28.43 -1.72 -18.27
CA ASN A 274 28.04 -1.30 -16.93
C ASN A 274 27.07 -0.12 -17.00
N ALA A 275 25.97 -0.19 -16.24
CA ALA A 275 25.17 1.00 -15.95
C ALA A 275 26.02 2.04 -15.20
N PRO A 276 25.93 3.33 -15.58
CA PRO A 276 26.62 4.39 -14.87
C PRO A 276 26.11 4.54 -13.43
N SER A 277 26.93 5.13 -12.57
CA SER A 277 26.70 5.17 -11.11
C SER A 277 25.43 5.94 -10.73
N ASP A 278 25.02 6.92 -11.53
CA ASP A 278 23.77 7.67 -11.38
C ASP A 278 22.55 6.78 -11.64
N VAL A 279 22.58 5.90 -12.64
CA VAL A 279 21.51 4.91 -12.91
C VAL A 279 21.41 3.92 -11.75
N LYS A 280 22.55 3.40 -11.27
CA LYS A 280 22.58 2.52 -10.08
C LYS A 280 22.00 3.24 -8.86
N LYS A 281 22.46 4.46 -8.58
CA LYS A 281 21.94 5.28 -7.47
C LYS A 281 20.42 5.52 -7.61
N LYS A 282 19.91 5.81 -8.81
CA LYS A 282 18.48 5.99 -9.10
C LYS A 282 17.67 4.71 -8.84
N LEU A 283 18.18 3.55 -9.26
CA LEU A 283 17.56 2.25 -8.98
C LEU A 283 17.52 1.96 -7.48
N ASN A 284 18.63 2.22 -6.77
CA ASN A 284 18.75 2.02 -5.32
C ASN A 284 17.74 2.86 -4.54
N LEU A 285 17.60 4.14 -4.89
CA LEU A 285 16.67 5.06 -4.24
C LEU A 285 15.19 4.74 -4.55
N ARG A 286 14.95 4.05 -5.66
CA ARG A 286 13.62 3.73 -6.21
C ARG A 286 13.11 2.34 -5.81
N PHE A 287 13.99 1.37 -5.57
CA PHE A 287 13.57 -0.03 -5.38
C PHE A 287 14.16 -0.71 -4.14
N ASP A 288 15.02 -0.02 -3.38
CA ASP A 288 15.82 -0.58 -2.29
C ASP A 288 16.80 -1.68 -2.78
N MET A 289 18.10 -1.51 -2.51
CA MET A 289 19.18 -2.31 -3.15
C MET A 289 19.18 -3.80 -2.85
N ASN A 290 18.40 -4.25 -1.87
CA ASN A 290 18.44 -5.63 -1.40
C ASN A 290 17.72 -6.62 -2.34
N THR A 291 17.11 -6.16 -3.43
CA THR A 291 16.33 -6.97 -4.39
C THR A 291 17.05 -7.28 -5.71
N TYR A 292 18.34 -6.93 -5.83
CA TYR A 292 19.07 -7.08 -7.09
C TYR A 292 19.44 -8.54 -7.37
N ALA A 293 19.01 -9.04 -8.53
CA ALA A 293 19.53 -10.28 -9.08
C ALA A 293 20.34 -9.94 -10.35
N SER A 294 21.66 -9.99 -10.25
CA SER A 294 22.54 -9.79 -11.41
C SER A 294 22.53 -11.05 -12.27
N TYR A 295 22.08 -10.94 -13.52
CA TYR A 295 22.17 -12.04 -14.49
C TYR A 295 23.13 -11.64 -15.60
N LYS A 296 24.32 -12.25 -15.61
CA LYS A 296 25.22 -12.14 -16.76
C LYS A 296 24.74 -13.12 -17.81
N TYR A 297 24.32 -12.61 -18.96
CA TYR A 297 24.19 -13.42 -20.15
C TYR A 297 25.61 -13.76 -20.63
N THR A 298 25.89 -15.04 -20.77
CA THR A 298 27.10 -15.54 -21.44
C THR A 298 26.63 -16.45 -22.54
N ASP A 299 26.85 -16.05 -23.79
CA ASP A 299 26.69 -16.96 -24.93
C ASP A 299 27.50 -18.23 -24.69
N HIS A 300 26.85 -19.37 -24.94
CA HIS A 300 27.55 -20.58 -25.38
C HIS A 300 27.56 -20.60 -26.90
#